data_AF-A0A832XRM4-F1
#
_entry.id   AF-A0A832XRM4-F1
#
_cell.length_a   1.000
_cell.length_b   1.000
_cell.length_c   1.000
_cell.angle_alpha   90.00
_cell.angle_beta   90.00
_cell.angle_gamma   90.00
#
_symmetry.space_group_name_H-M   'P 1'
#
loop_
_entity.id
_entity.type
_entity.pdbx_description
1 polymer ?
#
loop_
_entity_poly.entity_id
_entity_poly.type
_entity_poly.pdbx_seq_one_letter_code
_entity_poly.pdbx_strand_id
1 'polypeptide(L)' 'MSDYENMKVAELKEHLKEAGLPVSGKKADLITRLQDQSPAPVEEVVEETVAESEEESTEEES' A
#
# COMPACT_ATOMS: atom_id res chain seq x y z
N MET A 1 -6.97 -13.74 8.94
CA MET A 1 -8.09 -12.80 9.10
C MET A 1 -7.53 -11.62 9.84
N SER A 2 -7.45 -10.49 9.18
CA SER A 2 -6.81 -9.31 9.78
C SER A 2 -7.81 -8.60 10.67
N ASP A 3 -7.40 -8.17 11.87
CA ASP A 3 -8.30 -7.55 12.87
C ASP A 3 -9.11 -6.37 12.28
N TYR A 4 -8.50 -5.64 11.36
CA TYR A 4 -9.10 -4.50 10.66
C TYR A 4 -10.31 -4.86 9.78
N GLU A 5 -10.44 -6.11 9.28
CA GLU A 5 -11.58 -6.52 8.45
C GLU A 5 -12.90 -6.48 9.23
N ASN A 6 -12.84 -6.73 10.54
CA ASN A 6 -13.98 -6.70 11.44
C ASN A 6 -14.30 -5.30 12.00
N MET A 7 -13.41 -4.32 11.80
CA MET A 7 -13.62 -2.94 12.27
C MET A 7 -14.56 -2.15 11.34
N LYS A 8 -15.17 -1.09 11.88
CA LYS A 8 -15.97 -0.17 11.06
C LYS A 8 -15.08 0.77 10.25
N VAL A 9 -15.62 1.24 9.13
CA VAL A 9 -14.97 2.26 8.28
C VAL A 9 -14.64 3.53 9.08
N ALA A 10 -15.46 3.90 10.07
CA ALA A 10 -15.19 5.03 10.94
C ALA A 10 -13.90 4.83 11.76
N GLU A 11 -13.77 3.68 12.44
CA GLU A 11 -12.60 3.34 13.26
C GLU A 11 -11.33 3.22 12.40
N LEU A 12 -11.42 2.58 11.24
CA LEU A 12 -10.30 2.48 10.29
C LEU A 12 -9.82 3.87 9.82
N LYS A 13 -10.74 4.81 9.60
CA LYS A 13 -10.40 6.18 9.22
C LYS A 13 -9.76 6.95 10.37
N GLU A 14 -10.19 6.73 11.61
CA GLU A 14 -9.57 7.35 12.78
C GLU A 14 -8.11 6.91 12.91
N HIS A 15 -7.83 5.61 12.86
CA HIS A 15 -6.46 5.11 12.90
C HIS A 15 -5.58 5.66 11.77
N LEU A 16 -6.10 5.72 10.54
CA LEU A 16 -5.37 6.31 9.42
C LEU A 16 -5.14 7.82 9.61
N LYS A 17 -6.11 8.54 10.17
CA LYS A 17 -5.98 9.98 10.46
C LYS A 17 -4.96 10.24 11.57
N GLU A 18 -4.95 9.42 12.62
CA GLU A 18 -3.95 9.48 13.70
C GLU A 18 -2.54 9.18 13.18
N ALA A 19 -2.42 8.25 12.23
CA ALA A 19 -1.17 7.95 11.55
C ALA A 19 -0.78 8.99 10.46
N GLY A 20 -1.67 9.93 10.13
CA GLY A 20 -1.43 10.94 9.09
C GLY A 20 -1.57 10.43 7.65
N LEU A 21 -2.20 9.26 7.45
CA LEU A 21 -2.43 8.65 6.14
C LEU A 21 -3.75 9.11 5.49
N PRO A 22 -3.86 8.99 4.15
CA PRO A 22 -5.09 9.30 3.44
C PRO A 22 -6.23 8.35 3.84
N VAL A 23 -7.29 8.95 4.39
CA VAL A 23 -8.56 8.30 4.75
C VAL A 23 -9.55 8.20 3.57
N SER A 24 -9.06 8.45 2.35
CA SER A 24 -9.85 8.33 1.11
C SER A 24 -9.73 6.92 0.55
N GLY A 25 -10.82 6.43 -0.06
CA GLY A 25 -10.89 5.08 -0.63
C GLY A 25 -11.98 4.21 -0.02
N LYS A 26 -11.99 2.94 -0.45
CA LYS A 26 -12.93 1.91 0.01
C LYS A 26 -12.43 1.27 1.31
N LYS A 27 -13.30 0.58 2.05
CA LYS A 27 -12.95 -0.11 3.30
C LYS A 27 -11.71 -1.00 3.15
N ALA A 28 -11.62 -1.78 2.08
CA ALA A 28 -10.47 -2.65 1.80
C ALA A 28 -9.15 -1.86 1.70
N ASP A 29 -9.16 -0.73 1.02
CA ASP A 29 -8.00 0.14 0.84
C ASP A 29 -7.51 0.72 2.19
N LEU A 30 -8.46 1.11 3.05
CA LEU A 30 -8.16 1.58 4.41
C LEU A 30 -7.53 0.45 5.26
N ILE A 31 -8.04 -0.77 5.12
CA ILE A 31 -7.55 -1.95 5.82
C ILE A 31 -6.13 -2.30 5.37
N THR A 32 -5.88 -2.36 4.05
CA THR A 32 -4.56 -2.65 3.49
C THR A 32 -3.53 -1.63 3.99
N ARG A 33 -3.85 -0.33 3.97
CA ARG A 33 -2.94 0.70 4.50
C ARG A 33 -2.62 0.52 5.98
N LEU A 34 -3.60 0.13 6.80
CA LEU A 34 -3.38 -0.10 8.24
C LEU A 34 -2.56 -1.36 8.51
N GLN A 35 -2.75 -2.40 7.71
CA GLN A 35 -1.93 -3.62 7.77
C GLN A 35 -0.49 -3.35 7.37
N ASP A 36 -0.28 -2.54 6.32
CA ASP A 36 1.05 -2.18 5.83
C ASP A 36 1.83 -1.31 6.83
N GLN A 37 1.13 -0.43 7.58
CA GLN A 37 1.72 0.41 8.62
C GLN A 37 2.00 -0.31 9.95
N SER A 38 1.26 -1.39 10.25
CA SER A 38 1.45 -2.16 11.48
C SER A 38 2.45 -3.29 11.22
N PRO A 39 3.68 -3.27 11.78
CA PRO A 39 4.73 -4.24 11.49
C PRO A 39 4.51 -5.60 12.17
N ALA A 40 3.32 -6.18 12.07
CA ALA A 40 3.08 -7.60 12.32
C ALA A 40 3.47 -8.38 11.04
N PRO A 41 4.20 -9.50 11.16
CA PRO A 41 4.99 -10.07 10.07
C PRO A 41 4.13 -10.40 8.85
N VAL A 42 4.42 -9.71 7.76
CA VAL A 42 3.90 -9.96 6.42
C VAL A 42 4.50 -11.26 5.88
N GLU A 43 3.77 -12.37 6.00
CA GLU A 43 3.96 -13.50 5.10
C GLU A 43 3.29 -13.18 3.75
N GLU A 44 4.16 -12.98 2.76
CA GLU A 44 3.97 -13.20 1.32
C GLU A 44 3.09 -12.24 0.48
N VAL A 45 3.80 -11.56 -0.45
CA VAL A 45 3.50 -11.46 -1.91
C VAL A 45 2.43 -10.41 -2.27
N VAL A 46 2.64 -9.37 -3.08
CA VAL A 46 3.34 -9.16 -4.39
C VAL A 46 3.54 -7.62 -4.57
N GLU A 47 4.66 -7.14 -5.12
CA GLU A 47 4.85 -6.76 -6.56
C GLU A 47 3.80 -5.75 -7.06
N GLU A 48 4.05 -4.65 -7.76
CA GLU A 48 5.16 -4.10 -8.54
C GLU A 48 4.66 -2.69 -8.91
N THR A 49 5.48 -1.64 -8.81
CA THR A 49 5.65 -0.60 -9.85
C THR A 49 6.77 0.34 -9.38
N VAL A 50 7.99 -0.20 -9.27
CA VAL A 50 9.18 0.63 -9.45
C VAL A 50 9.24 0.89 -10.95
N ALA A 51 8.75 2.06 -11.33
CA ALA A 51 9.03 2.65 -12.63
C ALA A 51 10.51 3.00 -12.68
N GLU A 52 11.35 2.04 -13.08
CA GLU A 52 12.72 2.28 -13.52
C GLU A 52 12.84 1.71 -14.93
N SER A 53 12.78 2.59 -15.93
CA SER A 53 13.90 2.91 -16.80
C SER A 53 14.11 1.90 -17.92
N GLU A 54 13.62 2.26 -19.11
CA GLU A 54 14.17 1.79 -20.37
C GLU A 54 14.54 3.04 -21.18
N GLU A 55 15.72 3.60 -20.90
CA GLU A 55 16.38 4.53 -21.82
C GLU A 55 17.06 3.68 -22.91
N GLU A 56 16.35 3.52 -24.03
CA GLU A 56 16.88 2.97 -25.28
C GLU A 56 17.90 3.96 -25.89
N SER A 57 19.18 3.83 -25.52
CA SER A 57 20.27 4.44 -26.28
C SER A 57 20.58 3.59 -27.51
N THR A 58 20.36 4.15 -28.69
CA THR A 58 20.64 3.50 -29.98
C THR A 58 22.12 3.62 -30.37
N GLU A 59 22.66 2.43 -30.66
CA GLU A 59 23.88 1.98 -31.35
C GLU A 59 24.70 3.01 -32.18
N GLU A 60 26.00 3.14 -31.86
CA GLU A 60 27.06 3.70 -32.73
C GLU A 60 28.03 2.57 -33.11
N GLU A 61 27.96 2.09 -34.36
CA GLU A 61 29.13 1.54 -35.07
C GLU A 61 28.93 1.70 -36.59
N SER A 62 29.55 2.73 -37.19
CA SER A 62 29.95 2.83 -38.62
C SER A 62 30.75 4.11 -38.87
#